data_AF-A0A8J4MJY4-F1
#
_entry.id   AF-A0A8J4MJY4-F1
#
_cell.length_a   1.000
_cell.length_b   1.000
_cell.length_c   1.000
_cell.angle_alpha   90.00
_cell.angle_beta   90.00
_cell.angle_gamma   90.00
#
_symmetry.space_group_name_H-M   'P 1'
#
loop_
_entity.id
_entity.type
_entity.pdbx_description
1 polymer ?
#
loop_
_entity_poly.entity_id
_entity_poly.type
_entity_poly.pdbx_seq_one_letter_code
_entity_poly.pdbx_strand_id
1 'polypeptide(L)'
;VLGVFAKKVIQKRTQFGPYVGQLSTKLTRYDESRLVLQVLKDGGKYFLDTPNEDCGNWMMFVRLARNQEEQTLVAYQHCGEVYFTTVKPIEPHTELKVWYAADYAKFMEASAVFIKEESDICPLPPVAKEPVDPWICSSCRSTFATFALLESHQCIHKDRV
;
A
#
# COMPACT_ATOMS: atom_id res chain seq x y z
N VAL A 1 -22.20 2.35 6.81
CA VAL A 1 -20.76 2.59 7.03
C VAL A 1 -20.41 3.93 6.39
N LEU A 2 -19.81 4.86 7.14
CA LEU A 2 -19.41 6.19 6.65
C LEU A 2 -17.99 6.14 6.06
N GLY A 3 -17.73 6.85 4.97
CA GLY A 3 -16.42 6.94 4.32
C GLY A 3 -16.24 8.29 3.64
N VAL A 4 -15.01 8.64 3.29
CA VAL A 4 -14.69 9.93 2.64
C VAL A 4 -14.35 9.68 1.18
N PHE A 5 -14.96 10.42 0.27
CA PHE A 5 -14.79 10.25 -1.17
C PHE A 5 -14.35 11.54 -1.83
N ALA A 6 -13.46 11.45 -2.81
CA ALA A 6 -13.02 12.60 -3.58
C ALA A 6 -14.15 13.12 -4.47
N LYS A 7 -14.45 14.42 -4.44
CA LYS A 7 -15.43 15.04 -5.38
C LYS A 7 -14.81 15.45 -6.71
N LYS A 8 -13.51 15.68 -6.72
CA LYS A 8 -12.71 16.10 -7.88
C LYS A 8 -11.38 15.38 -7.83
N VAL A 9 -10.61 15.46 -8.90
CA VAL A 9 -9.24 14.94 -8.92
C VAL A 9 -8.43 15.60 -7.82
N ILE A 10 -7.77 14.79 -6.99
CA ILE A 10 -6.81 15.24 -5.98
C ILE A 10 -5.41 14.84 -6.47
N GLN A 11 -4.51 15.80 -6.57
CA GLN A 11 -3.16 15.54 -7.06
C GLN A 11 -2.36 14.72 -6.05
N LYS A 12 -1.37 13.97 -6.55
CA LYS A 12 -0.37 13.31 -5.70
C LYS A 12 0.37 14.36 -4.86
N ARG A 13 0.75 14.00 -3.62
CA ARG A 13 1.36 14.89 -2.62
C ARG A 13 0.47 16.05 -2.14
N THR A 14 -0.86 15.89 -2.23
CA THR A 14 -1.81 16.79 -1.54
C THR A 14 -1.87 16.42 -0.07
N GLN A 15 -1.70 17.41 0.80
CA GLN A 15 -1.72 17.24 2.26
C GLN A 15 -3.09 17.64 2.83
N PHE A 16 -3.53 16.90 3.84
CA PHE A 16 -4.71 17.17 4.65
C PHE A 16 -4.31 17.18 6.13
N GLY A 17 -4.80 18.17 6.88
CA GLY A 17 -4.61 18.20 8.31
C GLY A 17 -4.46 19.60 8.90
N PRO A 18 -4.11 19.67 10.19
CA PRO A 18 -3.80 18.52 11.06
C PRO A 18 -5.04 17.66 11.39
N TYR A 19 -4.82 16.39 11.75
CA TYR A 19 -5.85 15.53 12.33
C TYR A 19 -6.24 16.09 13.70
N VAL A 20 -7.53 16.31 13.91
CA VAL A 20 -8.06 16.83 15.17
C VAL A 20 -8.56 15.67 16.02
N GLY A 21 -8.07 15.60 17.25
CA GLY A 21 -8.47 14.63 18.27
C GLY A 21 -7.97 15.05 19.65
N GLN A 22 -8.53 14.48 20.70
CA GLN A 22 -8.11 14.75 22.07
C GLN A 22 -6.80 14.02 22.37
N LEU A 23 -5.80 14.75 22.88
CA LEU A 23 -4.57 14.13 23.38
C LEU A 23 -4.89 13.33 24.64
N SER A 24 -4.55 12.04 24.62
CA SER A 24 -4.79 11.14 25.74
C SER A 24 -3.66 10.11 25.86
N THR A 25 -3.40 9.63 27.07
CA THR A 25 -2.45 8.53 27.32
C THR A 25 -3.07 7.15 27.04
N LYS A 26 -4.39 7.09 26.80
CA LYS A 26 -5.15 5.88 26.50
C LYS A 26 -6.26 6.15 25.49
N LEU A 27 -6.61 5.16 24.68
CA LEU A 27 -7.81 5.21 23.86
C LEU A 27 -9.05 4.95 24.72
N THR A 28 -10.07 5.78 24.58
CA THR A 28 -11.35 5.57 25.31
C THR A 28 -12.13 4.38 24.73
N ARG A 29 -12.07 4.19 23.41
CA ARG A 29 -12.68 3.05 22.70
C ARG A 29 -11.75 2.57 21.60
N TYR A 30 -11.58 1.26 21.52
CA TYR A 30 -10.89 0.63 20.40
C TYR A 30 -11.92 0.25 19.33
N ASP A 31 -11.72 0.75 18.12
CA ASP A 31 -12.55 0.46 16.94
C ASP A 31 -11.60 0.01 15.83
N GLU A 32 -11.64 -1.29 15.51
CA GLU A 32 -10.80 -1.90 14.48
C GLU A 32 -11.01 -1.28 13.09
N SER A 33 -12.10 -0.54 12.88
CA SER A 33 -12.39 0.14 11.62
C SER A 33 -11.75 1.53 11.50
N ARG A 34 -11.07 2.01 12.55
CA ARG A 34 -10.44 3.34 12.63
C ARG A 34 -8.92 3.22 12.73
N LEU A 35 -8.23 4.20 12.15
CA LEU A 35 -6.79 4.33 12.30
C LEU A 35 -6.46 4.83 13.70
N VAL A 36 -5.65 4.08 14.43
CA VAL A 36 -5.07 4.53 15.70
C VAL A 36 -3.93 5.50 15.39
N LEU A 37 -3.93 6.67 16.01
CA LEU A 37 -2.90 7.68 15.79
C LEU A 37 -2.24 8.06 17.11
N GLN A 38 -0.92 8.20 17.10
CA GLN A 38 -0.14 8.74 18.23
C GLN A 38 0.78 9.88 17.79
N VAL A 39 1.05 10.83 18.67
CA VAL A 39 2.01 11.91 18.45
C VAL A 39 3.05 11.92 19.54
N LEU A 40 4.30 12.19 19.16
CA LEU A 40 5.33 12.62 20.09
C LEU A 40 5.22 14.15 20.27
N LYS A 41 4.78 14.61 21.43
CA LYS A 41 4.62 16.04 21.74
C LYS A 41 5.19 16.33 23.13
N ASP A 42 6.01 17.37 23.25
CA ASP A 42 6.64 17.77 24.51
C ASP A 42 7.40 16.63 25.23
N GLY A 43 8.02 15.73 24.45
CA GLY A 43 8.73 14.56 24.96
C GLY A 43 7.84 13.38 25.40
N GLY A 44 6.51 13.54 25.35
CA GLY A 44 5.54 12.49 25.66
C GLY A 44 4.90 11.87 24.41
N LYS A 45 4.52 10.60 24.50
CA LYS A 45 3.75 9.89 23.46
C LYS A 45 2.27 9.92 23.86
N TYR A 46 1.42 10.44 22.98
CA TYR A 46 -0.03 10.58 23.24
C TYR A 46 -0.83 10.02 22.07
N PHE A 47 -1.96 9.38 22.37
CA PHE A 47 -2.97 9.05 21.38
C PHE A 47 -3.76 10.31 20.97
N LEU A 48 -4.18 10.36 19.71
CA LEU A 48 -5.21 11.28 19.23
C LEU A 48 -6.56 10.57 19.26
N ASP A 49 -7.28 10.71 20.37
CA ASP A 49 -8.55 10.03 20.61
C ASP A 49 -9.73 10.82 20.02
N THR A 50 -10.66 10.13 19.35
CA THR A 50 -11.87 10.69 18.74
C THR A 50 -13.10 9.84 19.11
N PRO A 51 -13.53 9.85 20.38
CA PRO A 51 -14.57 8.94 20.89
C PRO A 51 -15.95 9.18 20.28
N ASN A 52 -16.23 10.40 19.81
CA ASN A 52 -17.45 10.81 19.13
C ASN A 52 -17.13 11.82 18.01
N GLU A 53 -18.13 12.16 17.19
CA GLU A 53 -17.99 13.04 16.03
C GLU A 53 -17.66 14.49 16.41
N ASP A 54 -17.96 14.93 17.64
CA ASP A 54 -17.68 16.27 18.13
C ASP A 54 -16.21 16.47 18.55
N CYS A 55 -15.48 15.37 18.77
CA CYS A 55 -14.08 15.40 19.20
C CYS A 55 -13.07 15.43 18.04
N GLY A 56 -13.50 15.24 16.80
CA GLY A 56 -12.61 15.11 15.65
C GLY A 56 -13.06 15.90 14.42
N ASN A 57 -12.17 16.05 13.46
CA ASN A 57 -12.51 16.61 12.15
C ASN A 57 -12.88 15.49 11.16
N TRP A 58 -13.21 15.86 9.92
CA TRP A 58 -13.62 14.91 8.87
C TRP A 58 -12.62 13.77 8.62
N MET A 59 -11.34 13.94 8.99
CA MET A 59 -10.31 12.92 8.80
C MET A 59 -10.57 11.67 9.65
N MET A 60 -11.34 11.77 10.74
CA MET A 60 -11.75 10.62 11.55
C MET A 60 -12.62 9.61 10.79
N PHE A 61 -13.24 10.02 9.68
CA PHE A 61 -14.08 9.16 8.84
C PHE A 61 -13.31 8.49 7.68
N VAL A 62 -12.02 8.83 7.50
CA VAL A 62 -11.17 8.21 6.48
C VAL A 62 -10.93 6.75 6.87
N ARG A 63 -11.10 5.83 5.92
CA ARG A 63 -11.04 4.39 6.18
C ARG A 63 -9.62 3.85 6.12
N LEU A 64 -9.39 2.75 6.83
CA LEU A 64 -8.15 2.00 6.74
C LEU A 64 -7.97 1.43 5.33
N ALA A 65 -6.76 1.55 4.78
CA ALA A 65 -6.34 0.77 3.64
C ALA A 65 -6.01 -0.65 4.11
N ARG A 66 -6.59 -1.66 3.45
CA ARG A 66 -6.39 -3.09 3.70
C ARG A 66 -5.24 -3.68 2.88
N ASN A 67 -4.91 -3.04 1.76
CA ASN A 67 -3.81 -3.39 0.88
C ASN A 67 -3.23 -2.12 0.24
N GLN A 68 -2.07 -2.25 -0.41
CA GLN A 68 -1.36 -1.14 -1.03
C GLN A 68 -2.09 -0.58 -2.26
N GLU A 69 -2.84 -1.42 -2.98
CA GLU A 69 -3.59 -1.03 -4.17
C GLU A 69 -4.70 -0.04 -3.85
N GLU A 70 -5.42 -0.24 -2.74
CA GLU A 70 -6.48 0.67 -2.30
C GLU A 70 -5.94 1.85 -1.48
N GLN A 71 -4.68 1.81 -1.04
CA GLN A 71 -4.09 2.90 -0.30
C GLN A 71 -3.98 4.17 -1.16
N THR A 72 -4.62 5.23 -0.70
CA THR A 72 -4.60 6.55 -1.35
C THR A 72 -3.84 7.59 -0.51
N LEU A 73 -3.78 7.38 0.81
CA LEU A 73 -3.20 8.30 1.78
C LEU A 73 -2.17 7.60 2.68
N VAL A 74 -1.18 8.37 3.12
CA VAL A 74 -0.29 8.01 4.22
C VAL A 74 -0.44 8.98 5.37
N ALA A 75 -0.49 8.46 6.60
CA ALA A 75 -0.45 9.22 7.84
C ALA A 75 1.00 9.39 8.32
N TYR A 76 1.37 10.59 8.75
CA TYR A 76 2.68 10.88 9.30
C TYR A 76 2.60 12.02 10.30
N GLN A 77 3.58 12.08 11.19
CA GLN A 77 3.72 13.17 12.14
C GLN A 77 4.63 14.27 11.58
N HIS A 78 4.25 15.54 11.76
CA HIS A 78 5.07 16.71 11.50
C HIS A 78 4.80 17.79 12.56
N CYS A 79 5.85 18.37 13.13
CA CYS A 79 5.76 19.45 14.12
C CYS A 79 4.79 19.19 15.29
N GLY A 80 4.73 17.95 15.80
CA GLY A 80 3.86 17.60 16.94
C GLY A 80 2.41 17.26 16.57
N GLU A 81 2.08 17.22 15.27
CA GLU A 81 0.72 16.96 14.77
C GLU A 81 0.72 15.87 13.69
N VAL A 82 -0.44 15.27 13.40
CA VAL A 82 -0.58 14.24 12.35
C VAL A 82 -1.23 14.81 11.12
N TYR A 83 -0.70 14.48 9.94
CA TYR A 83 -1.21 14.87 8.64
C TYR A 83 -1.39 13.64 7.75
N PHE A 84 -2.31 13.72 6.81
CA PHE A 84 -2.48 12.71 5.75
C PHE A 84 -2.02 13.30 4.41
N THR A 85 -1.24 12.56 3.64
CA THR A 85 -0.78 12.99 2.31
C THR A 85 -1.12 11.96 1.25
N THR A 86 -1.56 12.41 0.08
CA THR A 86 -1.86 11.52 -1.05
C THR A 86 -0.59 10.91 -1.65
N VAL A 87 -0.58 9.60 -1.84
CA VAL A 87 0.56 8.87 -2.44
C VAL A 87 0.45 8.73 -3.96
N LYS A 88 -0.74 8.96 -4.50
CA LYS A 88 -1.08 8.90 -5.92
C LYS A 88 -2.19 9.91 -6.24
N PRO A 89 -2.39 10.28 -7.52
CA PRO A 89 -3.58 11.00 -7.93
C PRO A 89 -4.84 10.21 -7.55
N ILE A 90 -5.87 10.90 -7.06
CA ILE A 90 -7.13 10.29 -6.65
C ILE A 90 -8.23 10.83 -7.57
N GLU A 91 -8.87 9.93 -8.31
CA GLU A 91 -9.97 10.27 -9.20
C GLU A 91 -11.26 10.60 -8.43
N PRO A 92 -12.17 11.40 -9.00
CA PRO A 92 -13.48 11.64 -8.42
C PRO A 92 -14.21 10.32 -8.09
N HIS A 93 -15.00 10.34 -7.02
CA HIS A 93 -15.77 9.20 -6.48
C HIS A 93 -14.91 8.06 -5.92
N THR A 94 -13.59 8.21 -5.85
CA THR A 94 -12.70 7.26 -5.18
C THR A 94 -12.71 7.48 -3.67
N GLU A 95 -12.77 6.38 -2.90
CA GLU A 95 -12.69 6.43 -1.44
C GLU A 95 -11.28 6.76 -0.97
N LEU A 96 -11.17 7.64 0.01
CA LEU A 96 -9.93 7.95 0.70
C LEU A 96 -9.67 6.86 1.73
N LYS A 97 -8.60 6.09 1.48
CA LYS A 97 -8.08 5.07 2.38
C LYS A 97 -6.65 5.35 2.82
N VAL A 98 -6.40 5.22 4.11
CA VAL A 98 -5.17 5.62 4.80
C VAL A 98 -4.49 4.45 5.49
N TRP A 99 -3.15 4.49 5.49
CA TRP A 99 -2.32 3.74 6.43
C TRP A 99 -1.13 4.60 6.87
N TYR A 100 -0.29 4.10 7.77
CA TYR A 100 0.93 4.78 8.18
C TYR A 100 1.94 4.92 7.05
N ALA A 101 2.63 6.07 6.99
CA ALA A 101 3.89 6.20 6.27
C ALA A 101 4.94 5.26 6.88
N ALA A 102 5.95 4.85 6.11
CA ALA A 102 6.92 3.84 6.54
C ALA A 102 7.59 4.14 7.89
N ASP A 103 8.09 5.36 8.08
CA ASP A 103 8.75 5.73 9.34
C ASP A 103 7.75 5.93 10.49
N TYR A 104 6.53 6.35 10.18
CA TYR A 104 5.46 6.46 11.16
C TYR A 104 4.93 5.09 11.60
N ALA A 105 4.90 4.10 10.70
CA ALA A 105 4.55 2.72 11.02
C ALA A 105 5.51 2.12 12.06
N LYS A 106 6.82 2.37 11.89
CA LYS A 106 7.85 1.98 12.87
C LYS A 106 7.61 2.62 14.24
N PHE A 107 7.30 3.92 14.27
CA PHE A 107 6.97 4.63 15.51
C PHE A 107 5.69 4.09 16.20
N MET A 108 4.72 3.65 15.40
CA MET A 108 3.48 3.04 15.87
C MET A 108 3.64 1.56 16.22
N GLU A 109 4.82 0.96 16.01
CA GLU A 109 5.07 -0.48 16.14
C GLU A 109 4.08 -1.33 15.32
N ALA A 110 3.56 -0.74 14.24
CA ALA A 110 2.65 -1.39 13.33
C ALA A 110 3.43 -1.93 12.14
N SER A 111 3.00 -3.08 11.61
CA SER A 111 3.43 -3.47 10.27
C SER A 111 3.06 -2.34 9.31
N ALA A 112 4.00 -1.97 8.41
CA ALA A 112 3.60 -1.32 7.18
C ALA A 112 2.47 -2.15 6.56
N VAL A 113 1.49 -1.54 5.85
CA VAL A 113 0.48 -2.33 5.11
C VAL A 113 1.27 -3.42 4.43
N PHE A 114 0.99 -4.68 4.77
CA PHE A 114 1.75 -5.77 4.21
C PHE A 114 1.66 -5.59 2.70
N ILE A 115 2.80 -5.29 2.11
CA ILE A 115 3.04 -5.65 0.73
C ILE A 115 2.94 -7.17 0.80
N LYS A 116 1.74 -7.72 0.60
CA LYS A 116 1.75 -8.83 -0.34
C LYS A 116 2.38 -8.19 -1.55
N GLU A 117 3.61 -8.59 -1.87
CA GLU A 117 3.96 -8.58 -3.27
C GLU A 117 2.97 -9.57 -3.87
N GLU A 118 1.78 -9.07 -4.18
CA GLU A 118 1.15 -9.49 -5.39
C GLU A 118 2.07 -8.91 -6.46
N SER A 119 3.05 -9.74 -6.83
CA SER A 119 3.48 -9.87 -8.21
C SER A 119 2.27 -10.30 -9.06
N ASP A 120 1.18 -9.54 -9.00
CA ASP A 120 -0.01 -9.69 -9.83
C ASP A 120 -0.30 -8.31 -10.40
N ILE A 121 0.61 -7.87 -11.26
CA ILE A 121 0.15 -7.28 -12.51
C ILE A 121 -0.75 -8.35 -13.16
N CYS A 122 -2.05 -8.30 -12.87
CA CYS A 122 -3.03 -8.82 -13.80
C CYS A 122 -3.00 -7.89 -15.02
N PRO A 123 -2.57 -8.35 -16.21
CA PRO A 123 -2.92 -7.61 -17.40
C PRO A 123 -4.44 -7.68 -17.56
N LEU A 124 -5.00 -6.52 -17.86
CA LEU A 124 -6.20 -6.21 -18.65
C LEU A 124 -6.74 -7.36 -19.56
N PRO A 125 -8.04 -7.30 -19.98
CA PRO A 125 -8.85 -8.42 -20.53
C PRO A 125 -8.10 -9.29 -21.55
N PRO A 126 -8.42 -10.59 -21.67
CA PRO A 126 -7.54 -11.62 -22.22
C PRO A 126 -7.12 -11.33 -23.67
N VAL A 127 -6.12 -10.47 -23.81
CA VAL A 127 -5.26 -10.39 -24.97
C VAL A 127 -4.19 -11.42 -24.68
N ALA A 128 -4.18 -12.49 -25.48
CA ALA A 128 -3.27 -13.61 -25.35
C ALA A 128 -1.86 -13.12 -25.02
N LYS A 129 -1.34 -13.47 -23.84
CA LYS A 129 0.09 -13.35 -23.56
C LYS A 129 0.79 -14.23 -24.60
N GLU A 130 1.52 -13.63 -25.53
CA GLU A 130 2.38 -14.41 -26.40
C GLU A 130 3.30 -15.26 -25.51
N PRO A 131 3.37 -16.58 -25.73
CA PRO A 131 4.25 -17.43 -24.96
C PRO A 131 5.69 -16.96 -25.19
N VAL A 132 6.43 -16.75 -24.10
CA VAL A 132 7.89 -16.58 -24.21
C VAL A 132 8.41 -17.86 -24.85
N ASP A 133 8.90 -17.76 -26.09
CA ASP A 133 9.31 -18.92 -26.88
C ASP A 133 10.33 -19.74 -26.06
N PRO A 134 10.01 -21.00 -25.75
CA PRO A 134 10.92 -21.81 -24.96
C PRO A 134 12.14 -22.15 -25.81
N TRP A 135 13.32 -22.13 -25.19
CA TRP A 135 14.56 -22.44 -25.89
C TRP A 135 14.62 -23.94 -26.16
N ILE A 136 14.55 -24.36 -27.42
CA ILE A 136 14.51 -25.77 -27.79
C ILE A 136 15.85 -26.19 -28.36
N CYS A 137 16.42 -27.29 -27.84
CA CYS A 137 17.58 -27.91 -28.48
C CYS A 137 17.16 -28.51 -29.83
N SER A 138 17.77 -28.07 -30.92
CA SER A 138 17.47 -28.56 -32.27
C SER A 138 17.70 -30.07 -32.44
N SER A 139 18.59 -30.65 -31.64
CA SER A 139 19.00 -32.05 -31.78
C SER A 139 18.12 -33.04 -31.00
N CYS A 140 17.70 -32.69 -29.78
CA CYS A 140 16.89 -33.57 -28.92
C CYS A 140 15.48 -33.04 -28.63
N ARG A 141 15.15 -31.84 -29.12
CA ARG A 141 13.88 -31.12 -28.88
C ARG A 141 13.53 -30.86 -27.41
N SER A 142 14.50 -30.98 -26.50
CA SER A 142 14.32 -30.61 -25.09
C SER A 142 14.14 -29.10 -24.96
N THR A 143 13.21 -28.69 -24.11
CA THR A 143 12.87 -27.30 -23.82
C THR A 143 13.59 -26.80 -22.58
N PHE A 144 14.12 -25.58 -22.66
CA PHE A 144 14.86 -24.92 -21.59
C PHE A 144 14.25 -23.55 -21.30
N ALA A 145 14.19 -23.20 -20.02
CA ALA A 145 13.64 -21.94 -19.57
C ALA A 145 14.54 -20.73 -19.90
N THR A 146 15.83 -20.96 -20.16
CA THR A 146 16.81 -19.91 -20.48
C THR A 146 17.83 -20.41 -21.51
N PHE A 147 18.42 -19.49 -22.28
CA PHE A 147 19.48 -19.79 -23.24
C PHE A 147 20.72 -20.43 -22.58
N ALA A 148 21.13 -19.98 -21.38
CA ALA A 148 22.28 -20.55 -20.66
C ALA A 148 22.11 -22.04 -20.34
N LEU A 149 20.87 -22.47 -20.04
CA LEU A 149 20.56 -23.88 -19.83
C LEU A 149 20.64 -24.70 -21.12
N LEU A 150 20.21 -24.11 -22.26
CA LEU A 150 20.41 -24.73 -23.57
C LEU A 150 21.90 -24.81 -23.96
N GLU A 151 22.69 -23.78 -23.67
CA GLU A 151 24.12 -23.74 -23.99
C GLU A 151 24.94 -24.76 -23.18
N SER A 152 24.60 -24.93 -21.91
CA SER A 152 25.23 -25.95 -21.03
C SER A 152 24.71 -27.38 -21.28
N HIS A 153 23.65 -27.56 -22.07
CA HIS A 153 23.07 -28.86 -22.34
C HIS A 153 23.98 -29.70 -23.24
N GLN A 154 24.50 -30.81 -22.70
CA GLN A 154 25.23 -31.80 -23.48
C GLN A 154 24.25 -32.81 -24.10
N CYS A 155 23.87 -32.55 -25.35
CA CYS A 155 23.01 -33.46 -26.11
C CYS A 155 23.76 -34.74 -26.52
N ILE A 156 23.20 -35.90 -26.17
CA ILE A 156 23.78 -37.24 -26.44
C ILE A 156 23.77 -37.59 -27.95
N HIS A 157 23.02 -36.85 -28.79
CA HIS A 157 22.98 -37.03 -30.25
C HIS A 157 24.06 -36.27 -31.04
N LYS A 158 25.20 -35.90 -30.43
CA LYS A 158 26.36 -35.54 -31.25
C LYS A 158 26.77 -36.77 -32.07
N ASP A 159 26.89 -36.56 -33.38
CA ASP A 159 27.38 -37.49 -34.42
C ASP A 159 26.35 -38.41 -35.11
N ARG A 160 25.65 -37.86 -36.10
CA ARG A 160 25.47 -38.48 -37.44
C ARG A 160 25.34 -37.39 -38.50
N VAL A 161 26.47 -37.01 -39.09
CA VAL A 161 26.54 -36.50 -40.48
C VAL A 161 26.38 -37.68 -41.41
#